data_AF-A0A965C0H0-F1
#
_entry.id   AF-A0A965C0H0-F1
#
_cell.length_a   1.000
_cell.length_b   1.000
_cell.length_c   1.000
_cell.angle_alpha   90.00
_cell.angle_beta   90.00
_cell.angle_gamma   90.00
#
_symmetry.space_group_name_H-M   'P 1'
#
loop_
_entity.id
_entity.type
_entity.pdbx_description
1 polymer ?
#
loop_
_entity_poly.entity_id
_entity_poly.type
_entity_poly.pdbx_seq_one_letter_code
_entity_poly.pdbx_strand_id
1 'polypeptide(L)'
;MCFFLGIAQRPRESMNLKKLKQAEAAFLASYPQGFEDPEIRVIGKKHNMPRLVAQVQDSFAKARFKHSEAIVDDMVRYIGRSSMISLFEKPKFRDLVRSLNSAEREALAAGFSNLLHGKQQMGFELVLSILQSRKLAKWSLLTILPVYFHPQ
;
A
#
# COMPACT_ATOMS: atom_id res chain seq x y z
N MET A 1 -12.45 -29.55 -22.02
CA MET A 1 -11.57 -29.18 -23.16
C MET A 1 -11.24 -27.71 -23.03
N CYS A 2 -9.96 -27.41 -22.91
CA CYS A 2 -9.39 -26.12 -22.48
C CYS A 2 -9.76 -24.94 -23.40
N PHE A 3 -10.20 -23.83 -22.80
CA PHE A 3 -10.11 -22.49 -23.40
C PHE A 3 -9.03 -21.70 -22.65
N PHE A 4 -7.77 -21.93 -23.01
CA PHE A 4 -6.66 -21.06 -22.63
C PHE A 4 -6.60 -19.93 -23.67
N LEU A 5 -7.29 -18.81 -23.41
CA LEU A 5 -7.02 -17.57 -24.16
C LEU A 5 -5.67 -17.02 -23.69
N GLY A 6 -4.74 -16.95 -24.64
CA GLY A 6 -3.40 -16.43 -24.46
C GLY A 6 -3.41 -15.01 -23.91
N ILE A 7 -3.02 -14.89 -22.64
CA ILE A 7 -2.44 -13.65 -22.14
C ILE A 7 -1.06 -13.60 -22.79
N ALA A 8 -0.93 -12.88 -23.91
CA ALA A 8 0.36 -12.53 -24.46
C ALA A 8 1.18 -11.89 -23.34
N GLN A 9 2.15 -12.64 -22.82
CA GLN A 9 3.15 -12.10 -21.90
C GLN A 9 3.93 -11.06 -22.71
N ARG A 10 3.51 -9.79 -22.65
CA ARG A 10 4.38 -8.70 -23.10
C ARG A 10 5.72 -8.90 -22.39
N PRO A 11 6.85 -8.93 -23.11
CA PRO A 11 8.15 -9.00 -22.45
C PRO A 11 8.20 -7.86 -21.44
N ARG A 12 8.45 -8.23 -20.17
CA ARG A 12 8.62 -7.28 -19.09
C ARG A 12 9.88 -6.49 -19.45
N GLU A 13 9.73 -5.32 -20.08
CA GLU A 13 10.85 -4.40 -20.29
C GLU A 13 11.45 -4.13 -18.91
N SER A 14 12.55 -4.80 -18.62
CA SER A 14 13.27 -4.63 -17.37
C SER A 14 13.89 -3.25 -17.35
N MET A 15 14.04 -2.70 -16.14
CA MET A 15 14.49 -1.34 -15.86
C MET A 15 15.63 -0.87 -16.79
N ASN A 16 15.42 0.27 -17.48
CA ASN A 16 16.44 0.83 -18.37
C ASN A 16 17.56 1.49 -17.56
N LEU A 17 18.62 0.72 -17.28
CA LEU A 17 19.75 1.14 -16.44
C LEU A 17 20.47 2.39 -16.96
N LYS A 18 20.58 2.55 -18.28
CA LYS A 18 21.23 3.72 -18.88
C LYS A 18 20.45 4.99 -18.58
N LYS A 19 19.13 4.97 -18.78
CA LYS A 19 18.26 6.11 -18.45
C LYS A 19 18.26 6.39 -16.94
N LEU A 20 18.30 5.35 -16.11
CA LEU A 20 18.38 5.53 -14.66
C LEU A 20 19.66 6.25 -14.24
N LYS A 21 20.82 5.84 -14.77
CA LYS A 21 22.09 6.51 -14.49
C LYS A 21 22.16 7.94 -15.01
N GLN A 22 21.53 8.22 -16.14
CA GLN A 22 21.39 9.59 -16.65
C GLN A 22 20.52 10.45 -15.73
N ALA A 23 19.40 9.91 -15.23
CA ALA A 23 18.53 10.62 -14.28
C ALA A 23 19.22 10.86 -12.93
N GLU A 24 19.98 9.88 -12.42
CA GLU A 24 20.80 10.03 -11.21
C GLU A 24 21.84 11.14 -11.37
N ALA A 25 22.60 11.13 -12.47
CA ALA A 25 23.61 12.15 -12.74
C ALA A 25 23.00 13.55 -12.87
N ALA A 26 21.87 13.69 -13.57
CA ALA A 26 21.16 14.95 -13.68
C ALA A 26 20.62 15.44 -12.33
N PHE A 27 20.11 14.53 -11.49
CA PHE A 27 19.64 14.84 -10.14
C PHE A 27 20.79 15.33 -9.25
N LEU A 28 21.91 14.62 -9.21
CA LEU A 28 23.05 15.00 -8.37
C LEU A 28 23.79 16.25 -8.87
N ALA A 29 23.72 16.56 -10.17
CA ALA A 29 24.24 17.81 -10.70
C ALA A 29 23.44 19.03 -10.19
N SER A 30 22.11 18.89 -10.09
CA SER A 30 21.23 19.94 -9.56
C SER A 30 21.20 19.98 -8.03
N TYR A 31 21.33 18.82 -7.38
CA TYR A 31 21.27 18.65 -5.92
C TYR A 31 22.51 17.88 -5.44
N PRO A 32 23.65 18.54 -5.21
CA PRO A 32 24.91 17.89 -4.87
C PRO A 32 24.85 17.07 -3.58
N GLN A 33 23.98 17.45 -2.63
CA GLN A 33 23.74 16.70 -1.39
C GLN A 33 22.62 15.65 -1.52
N GLY A 34 22.12 15.42 -2.74
CA GLY A 34 21.04 14.50 -3.03
C GLY A 34 19.76 14.85 -2.29
N PHE A 35 19.20 13.89 -1.54
CA PHE A 35 17.96 14.11 -0.78
C PHE A 35 18.13 14.98 0.47
N GLU A 36 19.37 15.20 0.92
CA GLU A 36 19.67 16.10 2.04
C GLU A 36 19.83 17.56 1.62
N ASP A 37 19.78 17.84 0.32
CA ASP A 37 19.84 19.19 -0.20
C ASP A 37 18.68 20.05 0.38
N PRO A 38 18.94 21.30 0.83
CA PRO A 38 17.94 22.11 1.52
C PRO A 38 16.60 22.24 0.77
N GLU A 39 16.63 22.37 -0.55
CA GLU A 39 15.41 22.48 -1.37
C GLU A 39 14.62 21.17 -1.40
N ILE A 40 15.32 20.05 -1.55
CA ILE A 40 14.72 18.71 -1.55
C ILE A 40 14.15 18.38 -0.17
N ARG A 41 14.81 18.78 0.93
CA ARG A 41 14.29 18.58 2.28
C ARG A 41 12.95 19.28 2.52
N VAL A 42 12.71 20.45 1.91
CA VAL A 42 11.40 21.13 1.99
C VAL A 42 10.31 20.29 1.32
N ILE A 43 10.63 19.65 0.19
CA ILE A 43 9.72 18.74 -0.52
C ILE A 43 9.50 17.46 0.31
N GLY A 44 10.58 16.88 0.86
CA GLY A 44 10.57 15.67 1.69
C GLY A 44 9.69 15.80 2.94
N LYS A 45 9.54 17.00 3.53
CA LYS A 45 8.62 17.25 4.64
C LYS A 45 7.16 16.89 4.33
N LYS A 46 6.74 16.99 3.05
CA LYS A 46 5.40 16.57 2.61
C LYS A 46 5.21 15.05 2.63
N HIS A 47 6.31 14.30 2.71
CA HIS A 47 6.37 12.85 2.80
C HIS A 47 7.07 12.42 4.10
N ASN A 48 6.55 12.86 5.26
CA ASN A 48 7.09 12.50 6.57
C ASN A 48 6.81 11.02 6.89
N MET A 49 7.66 10.15 6.35
CA MET A 49 7.60 8.70 6.50
C MET A 49 7.75 8.22 7.94
N PRO A 50 8.71 8.72 8.75
CA PRO A 50 8.83 8.32 10.15
C PRO A 50 7.53 8.53 10.93
N ARG A 51 6.89 9.69 10.74
CA ARG A 51 5.60 9.99 11.38
C ARG A 51 4.49 9.07 10.88
N LEU A 52 4.43 8.81 9.58
CA LEU A 52 3.40 7.93 9.00
C LEU A 52 3.55 6.49 9.51
N VAL A 53 4.78 5.98 9.57
CA VAL A 53 5.11 4.64 10.10
C VAL A 53 4.68 4.53 11.55
N ALA A 54 5.08 5.47 12.42
CA ALA A 54 4.67 5.44 13.83
C ALA A 54 3.15 5.46 13.98
N GLN A 55 2.46 6.33 13.23
CA GLN A 55 1.00 6.40 13.23
C GLN A 55 0.33 5.09 12.79
N VAL A 56 0.85 4.44 11.74
CA VAL A 56 0.36 3.14 11.26
C VAL A 56 0.62 2.06 12.30
N GLN A 57 1.81 2.01 12.90
CA GLN A 57 2.16 1.04 13.93
C GLN A 57 1.24 1.15 15.16
N ASP A 58 0.94 2.37 15.61
CA ASP A 58 0.02 2.60 16.72
C ASP A 58 -1.43 2.23 16.36
N SER A 59 -1.91 2.67 15.19
CA SER A 59 -3.29 2.40 14.72
C SER A 59 -3.57 0.91 14.55
N PHE A 60 -2.58 0.13 14.10
CA PHE A 60 -2.70 -1.29 13.84
C PHE A 60 -1.96 -2.17 14.86
N ALA A 61 -1.72 -1.67 16.08
CA ALA A 61 -1.23 -2.50 17.17
C ALA A 61 -2.22 -3.65 17.47
N LYS A 62 -1.73 -4.82 17.87
CA LYS A 62 -2.55 -6.04 18.04
C LYS A 62 -3.81 -5.82 18.89
N ALA A 63 -3.70 -5.02 19.95
CA ALA A 63 -4.81 -4.70 20.86
C ALA A 63 -5.93 -3.84 20.23
N ARG A 64 -5.65 -3.15 19.11
CA ARG A 64 -6.61 -2.29 18.40
C ARG A 64 -7.62 -3.09 17.58
N PHE A 65 -7.28 -4.31 17.18
CA PHE A 65 -8.14 -5.16 16.34
C PHE A 65 -9.42 -5.66 17.01
N LYS A 66 -9.62 -5.40 18.31
CA LYS A 66 -10.93 -5.57 18.98
C LYS A 66 -11.99 -4.57 18.48
N HIS A 67 -11.60 -3.53 17.74
CA HIS A 67 -12.47 -2.52 17.16
C HIS A 67 -12.40 -2.56 15.63
N SER A 68 -13.03 -3.57 15.02
CA SER A 68 -12.99 -3.84 13.57
C SER A 68 -13.32 -2.61 12.71
N GLU A 69 -14.38 -1.89 13.06
CA GLU A 69 -14.81 -0.67 12.36
C GLU A 69 -13.71 0.40 12.31
N ALA A 70 -13.07 0.67 13.44
CA ALA A 70 -11.99 1.65 13.53
C ALA A 70 -10.75 1.23 12.73
N ILE A 71 -10.45 -0.08 12.68
CA ILE A 71 -9.35 -0.63 11.86
C ILE A 71 -9.62 -0.36 10.38
N VAL A 72 -10.82 -0.67 9.90
CA VAL A 72 -11.17 -0.50 8.49
C VAL A 72 -11.15 0.98 8.09
N ASP A 73 -11.61 1.87 8.97
CA ASP A 73 -11.53 3.32 8.75
C ASP A 73 -10.08 3.84 8.75
N ASP A 74 -9.23 3.30 9.63
CA ASP A 74 -7.79 3.58 9.62
C ASP A 74 -7.13 3.10 8.32
N MET A 75 -7.55 1.96 7.76
CA MET A 75 -7.05 1.51 6.44
C MET A 75 -7.37 2.54 5.35
N VAL A 76 -8.61 3.05 5.30
CA VAL A 76 -9.00 4.09 4.34
C VAL A 76 -8.18 5.36 4.53
N ARG A 77 -7.99 5.78 5.79
CA ARG A 77 -7.21 6.97 6.15
C ARG A 77 -5.76 6.87 5.65
N TYR A 78 -5.06 5.77 5.94
CA TYR A 78 -3.64 5.64 5.60
C TYR A 78 -3.40 5.33 4.12
N ILE A 79 -4.27 4.54 3.48
CA ILE A 79 -4.22 4.35 2.02
C ILE A 79 -4.47 5.68 1.29
N GLY A 80 -5.43 6.48 1.76
CA GLY A 80 -5.71 7.80 1.20
C GLY A 80 -4.51 8.77 1.30
N ARG A 81 -3.76 8.70 2.40
CA ARG A 81 -2.59 9.55 2.67
C ARG A 81 -1.29 9.04 2.05
N SER A 82 -1.22 7.77 1.65
CA SER A 82 -0.01 7.19 1.06
C SER A 82 0.34 7.84 -0.27
N SER A 83 1.58 8.33 -0.42
CA SER A 83 2.10 8.80 -1.72
C SER A 83 2.48 7.65 -2.66
N MET A 84 2.61 6.43 -2.14
CA MET A 84 2.97 5.23 -2.91
C MET A 84 1.77 4.55 -3.57
N ILE A 85 0.55 5.01 -3.27
CA ILE A 85 -0.68 4.54 -3.91
C ILE A 85 -1.13 5.54 -4.97
N SER A 86 -1.51 5.02 -6.13
CA SER A 86 -2.05 5.84 -7.22
C SER A 86 -3.29 6.61 -6.78
N LEU A 87 -3.39 7.87 -7.21
CA LEU A 87 -4.57 8.72 -6.95
C LEU A 87 -5.87 8.10 -7.46
N PHE A 88 -5.83 7.22 -8.45
CA PHE A 88 -7.00 6.52 -8.99
C PHE A 88 -7.44 5.32 -8.15
N GLU A 89 -6.54 4.74 -7.34
CA GLU A 89 -6.84 3.57 -6.51
C GLU A 89 -7.49 3.99 -5.19
N LYS A 90 -7.12 5.15 -4.65
CA LYS A 90 -7.61 5.61 -3.33
C LYS A 90 -9.13 5.80 -3.27
N PRO A 91 -9.80 6.50 -4.22
CA PRO A 91 -11.25 6.64 -4.19
C PRO A 91 -11.95 5.27 -4.32
N LYS A 92 -11.41 4.39 -5.17
CA LYS A 92 -11.97 3.05 -5.37
C LYS A 92 -11.87 2.18 -4.12
N PHE A 93 -10.76 2.23 -3.39
CA PHE A 93 -10.62 1.53 -2.12
C PHE A 93 -11.60 2.07 -1.08
N ARG A 94 -11.72 3.40 -0.95
CA ARG A 94 -12.71 4.03 -0.06
C ARG A 94 -14.14 3.59 -0.41
N ASP A 95 -14.48 3.58 -1.68
CA ASP A 95 -15.83 3.24 -2.15
C ASP A 95 -16.12 1.74 -1.96
N LEU A 96 -15.13 0.86 -2.14
CA LEU A 96 -15.21 -0.55 -1.74
C LEU A 96 -15.57 -0.66 -0.26
N VAL A 97 -14.77 -0.03 0.61
CA VAL A 97 -14.94 -0.10 2.07
C VAL A 97 -16.32 0.41 2.51
N ARG A 98 -16.84 1.46 1.86
CA ARG A 98 -18.20 1.98 2.10
C ARG A 98 -19.30 1.03 1.67
N SER A 99 -19.03 0.16 0.69
CA SER A 99 -20.00 -0.83 0.21
C SER A 99 -20.02 -2.13 1.03
N LEU A 100 -19.06 -2.32 1.94
CA LEU A 100 -18.97 -3.50 2.78
C LEU A 100 -20.02 -3.44 3.91
N ASN A 101 -20.69 -4.56 4.16
CA ASN A 101 -21.52 -4.74 5.35
C ASN A 101 -20.67 -5.01 6.61
N SER A 102 -21.30 -5.08 7.79
CA SER A 102 -20.61 -5.29 9.07
C SER A 102 -19.75 -6.56 9.09
N ALA A 103 -20.28 -7.68 8.59
CA ALA A 103 -19.55 -8.96 8.57
C ALA A 103 -18.35 -8.93 7.63
N GLU A 104 -18.47 -8.25 6.48
CA GLU A 104 -17.35 -8.06 5.54
C GLU A 104 -16.27 -7.14 6.11
N ARG A 105 -16.65 -6.10 6.85
CA ARG A 105 -15.71 -5.20 7.53
C ARG A 105 -14.97 -5.92 8.66
N GLU A 106 -15.67 -6.75 9.43
CA GLU A 106 -15.06 -7.65 10.41
C GLU A 106 -14.10 -8.65 9.76
N ALA A 107 -14.49 -9.27 8.65
CA ALA A 107 -13.63 -10.17 7.89
C ALA A 107 -12.38 -9.45 7.37
N LEU A 108 -12.52 -8.22 6.87
CA LEU A 108 -11.38 -7.41 6.42
C LEU A 108 -10.42 -7.10 7.58
N ALA A 109 -10.95 -6.67 8.73
CA ALA A 109 -10.14 -6.41 9.92
C ALA A 109 -9.45 -7.68 10.45
N ALA A 110 -10.14 -8.82 10.47
CA ALA A 110 -9.60 -10.10 10.91
C ALA A 110 -8.53 -10.64 9.95
N GLY A 111 -8.75 -10.51 8.63
CA GLY A 111 -7.77 -10.85 7.61
C GLY A 111 -6.52 -10.00 7.75
N PHE A 112 -6.69 -8.69 7.92
CA PHE A 112 -5.59 -7.76 8.12
C PHE A 112 -4.84 -8.01 9.44
N SER A 113 -5.54 -8.38 10.52
CA SER A 113 -4.93 -8.79 11.78
C SER A 113 -4.03 -10.02 11.60
N ASN A 114 -4.52 -11.05 10.90
CA ASN A 114 -3.72 -12.24 10.60
C ASN A 114 -2.53 -11.92 9.69
N LEU A 115 -2.70 -10.98 8.77
CA LEU A 115 -1.64 -10.53 7.86
C LEU A 115 -0.49 -9.86 8.61
N LEU A 116 -0.78 -9.07 9.65
CA LEU A 116 0.24 -8.36 10.43
C LEU A 116 0.77 -9.14 11.65
N HIS A 117 -0.08 -9.92 12.32
CA HIS A 117 0.20 -10.44 13.67
C HIS A 117 0.07 -11.96 13.80
N GLY A 118 -0.35 -12.66 12.74
CA GLY A 118 -0.76 -14.06 12.82
C GLY A 118 -0.34 -14.88 11.61
N LYS A 119 -1.25 -15.72 11.12
CA LYS A 119 -1.01 -16.56 9.95
C LYS A 119 -1.04 -15.72 8.68
N GLN A 120 0.11 -15.19 8.30
CA GLN A 120 0.26 -14.20 7.22
C GLN A 120 -0.41 -14.62 5.91
N GLN A 121 -0.22 -15.86 5.46
CA GLN A 121 -0.83 -16.37 4.23
C GLN A 121 -2.36 -16.34 4.28
N MET A 122 -2.95 -16.85 5.36
CA MET A 122 -4.40 -16.85 5.55
C MET A 122 -4.96 -15.42 5.61
N GLY A 123 -4.25 -14.51 6.29
CA GLY A 123 -4.62 -13.11 6.33
C GLY A 123 -4.56 -12.45 4.95
N PHE A 124 -3.51 -12.73 4.18
CA PHE A 124 -3.35 -12.24 2.81
C PHE A 124 -4.49 -12.72 1.90
N GLU A 125 -4.79 -14.01 1.92
CA GLU A 125 -5.85 -14.61 1.08
C GLU A 125 -7.23 -14.04 1.41
N LEU A 126 -7.51 -13.76 2.69
CA LEU A 126 -8.77 -13.14 3.10
C LEU A 126 -8.88 -11.68 2.66
N VAL A 127 -7.81 -10.88 2.81
CA VAL A 127 -7.81 -9.49 2.29
C VAL A 127 -7.92 -9.49 0.77
N LEU A 128 -7.22 -10.41 0.09
CA LEU A 128 -7.26 -10.58 -1.35
C LEU A 128 -8.67 -10.88 -1.85
N SER A 129 -9.40 -11.81 -1.23
CA SER A 129 -10.74 -12.18 -1.66
C SER A 129 -11.73 -11.02 -1.57
N ILE A 130 -11.63 -10.20 -0.52
CA ILE A 130 -12.44 -8.98 -0.37
C ILE A 130 -12.12 -7.97 -1.46
N LEU A 131 -10.83 -7.72 -1.76
CA LEU A 131 -10.43 -6.81 -2.84
C LEU A 131 -10.82 -7.31 -4.23
N GLN A 132 -10.82 -8.63 -4.45
CA GLN A 132 -11.22 -9.25 -5.72
C GLN A 132 -12.70 -9.00 -6.04
N SER A 133 -13.58 -8.89 -5.04
CA SER A 133 -15.02 -8.62 -5.21
C SER A 133 -15.33 -7.35 -6.03
N ARG A 134 -14.37 -6.41 -6.12
CA ARG A 134 -14.45 -5.17 -6.91
C ARG A 134 -13.30 -5.00 -7.91
N LYS A 135 -12.57 -6.07 -8.24
CA LYS A 135 -11.39 -6.02 -9.14
C LYS A 135 -10.30 -5.03 -8.65
N LEU A 136 -10.15 -4.91 -7.33
CA LEU A 136 -9.17 -4.03 -6.66
C LEU A 136 -8.01 -4.80 -6.02
N ALA A 137 -7.81 -6.06 -6.41
CA ALA A 137 -6.68 -6.89 -5.99
C ALA A 137 -5.36 -6.41 -6.63
N LYS A 138 -4.86 -5.27 -6.17
CA LYS A 138 -3.63 -4.64 -6.61
C LYS A 138 -2.56 -4.81 -5.54
N TRP A 139 -1.33 -5.09 -5.96
CA TRP A 139 -0.19 -5.23 -5.04
C TRP A 139 -0.03 -4.01 -4.15
N SER A 140 -0.14 -2.81 -4.72
CA SER A 140 -0.09 -1.54 -4.01
C SER A 140 -1.04 -1.52 -2.80
N LEU A 141 -2.32 -1.85 -3.00
CA LEU A 141 -3.33 -1.87 -1.93
C LEU A 141 -3.10 -2.99 -0.91
N LEU A 142 -2.61 -4.15 -1.33
CA LEU A 142 -2.35 -5.30 -0.45
C LEU A 142 -1.13 -5.08 0.45
N THR A 143 -0.09 -4.41 -0.02
CA THR A 143 1.20 -4.37 0.66
C THR A 143 1.51 -3.04 1.34
N ILE A 144 0.82 -1.95 0.99
CA ILE A 144 1.21 -0.62 1.49
C ILE A 144 1.17 -0.49 3.01
N LEU A 145 0.11 -0.98 3.65
CA LEU A 145 -0.01 -0.91 5.11
C LEU A 145 0.94 -1.90 5.81
N PRO A 146 1.10 -3.17 5.36
CA PRO A 146 2.14 -4.06 5.86
C PRO A 146 3.55 -3.46 5.77
N VAL A 147 3.89 -2.81 4.66
CA VAL A 147 5.20 -2.14 4.47
C VAL A 147 5.38 -0.97 5.44
N TYR A 148 4.33 -0.19 5.70
CA TYR A 148 4.40 0.85 6.72
C TYR A 148 4.48 0.31 8.15
N PHE A 149 3.87 -0.85 8.40
CA PHE A 149 3.83 -1.45 9.73
C PHE A 149 5.17 -2.15 10.08
N HIS A 150 5.76 -2.83 9.09
CA HIS A 150 7.06 -3.49 9.17
C HIS A 150 8.00 -2.94 8.08
N PRO A 151 8.51 -1.70 8.24
CA PRO A 151 9.52 -1.16 7.33
C PRO A 151 10.80 -2.01 7.37
N GLN A 152 11.44 -2.18 6.21
CA GLN A 152 12.75 -2.83 6.08
C GLN A 152 13.90 -1.83 6.17
#